data_AF-A0A2W5NUQ6-F1
#
_entry.id   AF-A0A2W5NUQ6-F1
#
_cell.length_a   1.000
_cell.length_b   1.000
_cell.length_c   1.000
_cell.angle_alpha   90.00
_cell.angle_beta   90.00
_cell.angle_gamma   90.00
#
_symmetry.space_group_name_H-M   'P 1'
#
loop_
_entity.id
_entity.type
_entity.pdbx_description
1 polymer ?
#
loop_
_entity_poly.entity_id
_entity_poly.type
_entity_poly.pdbx_seq_one_letter_code
_entity_poly.pdbx_strand_id
1 'polypeptide(L)'
;LTRAEVQRLLRQMADSLAALGPPARHAMPELDWDGWQALAPQLARRSGEALDEALWFACESLVPATLLWLRVYRQGQPGLFRMSLSPQPGI
;
A
#
# COMPACT_ATOMS: atom_id res chain seq x y z
N LEU A 1 15.15 -8.78 9.36
CA LEU A 1 13.72 -9.15 9.16
C LEU A 1 13.66 -10.60 8.70
N THR A 2 12.73 -11.40 9.23
CA THR A 2 12.50 -12.78 8.73
C THR A 2 11.56 -12.74 7.53
N ARG A 3 11.60 -13.77 6.66
CA ARG A 3 10.68 -13.88 5.49
C ARG A 3 9.20 -13.76 5.90
N ALA A 4 8.82 -14.40 7.00
CA ALA A 4 7.46 -14.35 7.52
C ALA A 4 7.05 -12.93 7.95
N GLU A 5 7.98 -12.16 8.52
CA GLU A 5 7.72 -10.78 8.92
C GLU A 5 7.65 -9.84 7.71
N VAL A 6 8.50 -10.03 6.70
CA VAL A 6 8.39 -9.30 5.42
C VAL A 6 7.03 -9.53 4.79
N GLN A 7 6.58 -10.79 4.72
CA GLN A 7 5.25 -11.12 4.22
C GLN A 7 4.14 -10.45 5.03
N ARG A 8 4.24 -10.44 6.37
CA ARG A 8 3.27 -9.79 7.25
C ARG A 8 3.18 -8.28 6.97
N LEU A 9 4.33 -7.60 6.87
CA LEU A 9 4.38 -6.16 6.59
C LEU A 9 3.84 -5.82 5.19
N LEU A 10 4.17 -6.63 4.18
CA LEU A 10 3.66 -6.42 2.82
C LEU A 10 2.15 -6.61 2.75
N ARG A 11 1.59 -7.60 3.45
CA ARG A 11 0.13 -7.73 3.59
C ARG A 11 -0.49 -6.50 4.23
N GLN A 12 0.09 -6.04 5.33
CA GLN A 12 -0.39 -4.84 6.02
C GLN A 12 -0.37 -3.60 5.11
N MET A 13 0.66 -3.44 4.27
CA MET A 13 0.71 -2.37 3.27
C MET A 13 -0.39 -2.53 2.21
N ALA A 14 -0.54 -3.73 1.64
CA ALA A 14 -1.56 -4.01 0.64
C ALA A 14 -2.98 -3.76 1.19
N ASP A 15 -3.26 -4.22 2.40
CA ASP A 15 -4.54 -4.01 3.09
C ASP A 15 -4.79 -2.52 3.35
N SER A 16 -3.76 -1.78 3.77
CA SER A 16 -3.88 -0.33 4.02
C SER A 16 -4.19 0.45 2.73
N LEU A 17 -3.54 0.09 1.62
CA LEU A 17 -3.79 0.68 0.31
C LEU A 17 -5.17 0.29 -0.24
N ALA A 18 -5.61 -0.95 -0.02
CA ALA A 18 -6.94 -1.41 -0.41
C ALA A 18 -8.05 -0.71 0.37
N ALA A 19 -7.81 -0.35 1.64
CA ALA A 19 -8.76 0.39 2.46
C ALA A 19 -8.96 1.85 1.99
N LEU A 20 -8.06 2.39 1.16
CA LEU A 20 -8.23 3.72 0.58
C LEU A 20 -9.38 3.70 -0.43
N GLY A 21 -10.37 4.57 -0.22
CA GLY A 21 -11.51 4.73 -1.11
C GLY A 21 -11.13 5.37 -2.47
N PRO A 22 -12.03 5.32 -3.46
CA PRO A 22 -11.80 5.86 -4.80
C PRO A 22 -11.27 7.32 -4.84
N PRO A 23 -11.71 8.25 -3.98
CA PRO A 23 -11.19 9.62 -3.97
C PRO A 23 -9.69 9.69 -3.63
N ALA A 24 -9.23 8.91 -2.66
CA ALA A 24 -7.83 8.88 -2.27
C ALA A 24 -6.95 8.25 -3.35
N ARG A 25 -7.46 7.21 -4.03
CA ARG A 25 -6.77 6.59 -5.17
C ARG A 25 -6.65 7.53 -6.36
N HIS A 26 -7.72 8.26 -6.67
CA HIS A 26 -7.70 9.30 -7.73
C HIS A 26 -6.76 10.46 -7.42
N ALA A 27 -6.60 10.82 -6.14
CA ALA A 27 -5.67 11.87 -5.72
C ALA A 27 -4.20 11.44 -5.82
N MET A 28 -3.92 10.14 -5.94
CA MET A 28 -2.57 9.58 -6.01
C MET A 28 -2.43 8.61 -7.21
N PRO A 29 -2.58 9.09 -8.46
CA PRO A 29 -2.62 8.24 -9.64
C PRO A 29 -1.27 7.61 -10.01
N GLU A 30 -0.15 8.17 -9.54
CA GLU A 30 1.19 7.63 -9.77
C GLU A 30 1.52 6.40 -8.91
N LEU A 31 0.70 6.07 -7.91
CA LEU A 31 0.80 4.78 -7.22
C LEU A 31 0.28 3.65 -8.11
N ASP A 32 1.02 2.54 -8.15
CA ASP A 32 0.63 1.34 -8.89
C ASP A 32 -0.48 0.56 -8.15
N TRP A 33 -1.71 1.07 -8.25
CA TRP A 33 -2.88 0.47 -7.60
C TRP A 33 -3.19 -0.93 -8.11
N ASP A 34 -2.95 -1.19 -9.39
CA ASP A 34 -3.21 -2.48 -10.02
C ASP A 34 -2.16 -3.50 -9.60
N GLY A 35 -0.89 -3.09 -9.53
CA GLY A 35 0.20 -3.89 -8.99
C GLY A 35 -0.06 -4.33 -7.55
N TRP A 36 -0.53 -3.42 -6.68
CA TRP A 36 -0.90 -3.77 -5.30
C TRP A 36 -2.11 -4.72 -5.23
N GLN A 37 -3.12 -4.52 -6.07
CA GLN A 37 -4.29 -5.41 -6.15
C GLN A 37 -3.92 -6.82 -6.65
N ALA A 38 -3.04 -6.91 -7.65
CA ALA A 38 -2.56 -8.17 -8.19
C ALA A 38 -1.62 -8.92 -7.20
N LEU A 39 -0.86 -8.18 -6.40
CA LEU A 39 0.07 -8.73 -5.41
C LEU A 39 -0.66 -9.31 -4.17
N ALA A 40 -1.74 -8.67 -3.72
CA ALA A 40 -2.48 -9.06 -2.52
C ALA A 40 -2.83 -10.57 -2.41
N PRO A 41 -3.42 -11.23 -3.44
CA PRO A 41 -3.71 -12.66 -3.36
C PRO A 41 -2.46 -13.54 -3.30
N GLN A 42 -1.31 -13.08 -3.82
CA GLN A 42 -0.03 -13.80 -3.72
C GLN A 42 0.47 -13.81 -2.28
N LEU A 43 0.37 -12.67 -1.58
CA LEU A 43 0.80 -12.51 -0.19
C LEU A 43 -0.09 -13.26 0.82
N ALA A 44 -1.34 -13.58 0.45
CA ALA A 44 -2.24 -14.38 1.28
C ALA A 44 -1.87 -15.88 1.32
N ARG A 45 -1.02 -16.36 0.40
CA ARG A 45 -0.57 -17.75 0.37
C ARG A 45 0.31 -18.09 1.57
N ARG A 46 0.30 -19.35 2.01
CA ARG A 46 1.12 -19.84 3.13
C ARG A 46 2.59 -20.08 2.74
N SER A 47 2.82 -20.59 1.53
CA SER A 47 4.13 -20.95 0.97
C SER A 47 4.03 -21.15 -0.55
N GLY A 48 5.17 -21.31 -1.22
CA GLY A 48 5.27 -21.63 -2.65
C GLY A 48 5.99 -20.56 -3.46
N GLU A 49 6.42 -20.94 -4.66
CA GLU A 49 7.22 -20.10 -5.57
C GLU A 49 6.54 -18.77 -5.90
N ALA A 50 5.23 -18.78 -6.16
CA ALA A 50 4.47 -17.56 -6.40
C ALA A 50 4.50 -16.57 -5.22
N LEU A 51 4.57 -17.07 -3.98
CA LEU A 51 4.79 -16.21 -2.81
C LEU A 51 6.23 -15.70 -2.76
N ASP A 52 7.22 -16.54 -3.05
CA ASP A 52 8.63 -16.12 -3.07
C ASP A 52 8.89 -15.03 -4.12
N GLU A 53 8.37 -15.20 -5.33
CA GLU A 53 8.42 -14.19 -6.40
C GLU A 53 7.71 -12.90 -5.99
N ALA A 54 6.52 -13.01 -5.39
CA ALA A 54 5.78 -11.86 -4.89
C ALA A 54 6.55 -11.08 -3.82
N LEU A 55 7.20 -11.78 -2.88
CA LEU A 55 8.02 -11.13 -1.84
C LEU A 55 9.23 -10.43 -2.46
N TRP A 56 9.93 -11.10 -3.39
CA TRP A 56 11.06 -10.53 -4.10
C TRP A 56 10.68 -9.28 -4.89
N PHE A 57 9.67 -9.38 -5.76
CA PHE A 57 9.18 -8.27 -6.58
C PHE A 57 8.70 -7.09 -5.71
N ALA A 58 7.95 -7.36 -4.65
CA ALA A 58 7.46 -6.31 -3.77
C ALA A 58 8.60 -5.55 -3.09
N CYS A 59 9.61 -6.26 -2.59
CA CYS A 59 10.76 -5.66 -1.92
C CYS A 59 11.64 -4.84 -2.88
N GLU A 60 11.90 -5.36 -4.08
CA GLU A 60 12.81 -4.73 -5.03
C GLU A 60 12.17 -3.62 -5.86
N SER A 61 10.85 -3.66 -6.07
CA SER A 61 10.18 -2.76 -7.02
C SER A 61 8.99 -2.02 -6.42
N LEU A 62 7.97 -2.75 -5.94
CA LEU A 62 6.68 -2.12 -5.61
C LEU A 62 6.75 -1.23 -4.34
N VAL A 63 7.44 -1.70 -3.31
CA VAL A 63 7.59 -0.95 -2.05
C VAL A 63 8.43 0.32 -2.23
N PRO A 64 9.64 0.28 -2.83
CA PRO A 64 10.43 1.49 -3.05
C PRO A 64 9.68 2.54 -3.88
N ALA A 65 9.02 2.13 -4.97
CA ALA A 65 8.24 3.03 -5.81
C ALA A 65 7.08 3.68 -5.03
N THR A 66 6.36 2.88 -4.23
CA THR A 66 5.25 3.36 -3.39
C THR A 66 5.73 4.40 -2.37
N LEU A 67 6.82 4.10 -1.64
CA LEU A 67 7.36 5.01 -0.62
C LEU A 67 7.90 6.31 -1.23
N LEU A 68 8.50 6.23 -2.42
CA LEU A 68 8.95 7.41 -3.16
C LEU A 68 7.78 8.35 -3.47
N TRP A 69 6.71 7.82 -4.06
CA TRP A 69 5.54 8.63 -4.41
C TRP A 69 4.80 9.17 -3.18
N LEU A 70 4.64 8.36 -2.13
CA LEU A 70 4.07 8.85 -0.87
C LEU A 70 4.86 10.04 -0.30
N ARG A 71 6.19 10.04 -0.45
CA ARG A 71 7.03 11.19 -0.07
C ARG A 71 6.74 12.41 -0.94
N VAL A 72 6.61 12.24 -2.26
CA VAL A 72 6.28 13.31 -3.20
C VAL A 72 4.91 13.92 -2.88
N TYR A 73 3.87 13.11 -2.70
CA TYR A 73 2.54 13.62 -2.33
C TYR A 73 2.55 14.30 -0.97
N ARG A 74 3.29 13.79 0.01
CA ARG A 74 3.37 14.42 1.32
C ARG A 74 3.98 15.83 1.25
N GLN A 75 4.88 16.07 0.29
CA GLN A 75 5.50 17.38 0.06
C GLN A 75 4.61 18.31 -0.77
N GLY A 76 4.02 17.81 -1.86
CA GLY A 76 3.22 18.63 -2.78
C GLY A 76 1.76 18.82 -2.35
N GLN A 77 1.20 17.87 -1.60
CA GLN A 77 -0.19 17.82 -1.17
C GLN A 77 -0.31 17.34 0.29
N PRO A 78 0.26 18.08 1.27
CA PRO A 78 0.26 17.65 2.67
C PRO A 78 -1.15 17.44 3.23
N GLY A 79 -2.17 18.07 2.64
CA GLY A 79 -3.59 17.88 3.00
C GLY A 79 -4.07 16.43 2.91
N LEU A 80 -3.54 15.63 1.97
CA LEU A 80 -3.87 14.20 1.84
C LEU A 80 -3.42 13.36 3.04
N PHE A 81 -2.44 13.85 3.80
CA PHE A 81 -1.84 13.15 4.94
C PHE A 81 -2.30 13.71 6.28
N ARG A 82 -3.20 14.70 6.28
CA ARG A 82 -3.78 15.21 7.52
C ARG A 82 -4.86 14.25 7.96
N MET A 83 -4.71 13.71 9.16
CA MET A 83 -5.82 13.06 9.86
C MET A 83 -6.83 14.14 10.25
N SER A 84 -7.82 14.40 9.41
CA SER A 84 -8.99 15.16 9.85
C SER A 84 -9.92 14.19 10.57
N LEU A 85 -10.10 14.39 11.87
CA LEU A 85 -11.29 13.88 12.53
C LEU A 85 -12.45 14.68 11.91
N SER A 86 -13.29 14.04 11.10
CA SER A 86 -14.54 14.65 10.69
C SER A 86 -15.34 14.89 11.98
N PRO A 87 -15.69 16.13 12.36
CA PRO A 87 -16.62 16.32 13.46
C PRO A 87 -17.94 15.69 13.04
N GLN A 88 -18.38 14.66 13.78
CA GLN A 88 -19.75 14.15 13.70
C GLN A 88 -20.69 15.35 13.89
N PRO A 89 -21.64 15.62 12.98
CA PRO A 89 -22.62 16.67 13.21
C PRO A 89 -23.45 16.25 14.44
N GLY A 90 -23.48 17.14 15.43
CA GLY A 90 -24.18 16.94 16.70
C GLY A 90 -25.63 16.53 16.49
N ILE A 91 -26.07 15.57 17.32
CA ILE A 91 -27.47 15.25 17.57
C ILE A 91 -28.07 16.36 18.43
#